data_AF-X1B901-F1
#
_entry.id   AF-X1B901-F1
#
_cell.length_a   1.000
_cell.length_b   1.000
_cell.length_c   1.000
_cell.angle_alpha   90.00
_cell.angle_beta   90.00
_cell.angle_gamma   90.00
#
_symmetry.space_group_name_H-M   'P 1'
#
loop_
_entity.id
_entity.type
_entity.pdbx_description
1 polymer ?
#
loop_
_entity_poly.entity_id
_entity_poly.type
_entity_poly.pdbx_seq_one_letter_code
_entity_poly.pdbx_strand_id
1 'polypeptide(L)'
;MKIVRIDVNSNKIDYEEITSDSKYLLLGGRGLTSQIVHDEVPPNCDPFGPENKLILANGTLTGSPFPNSARTSAGSKSPLTNGIKEANVGGRGAMMLARHGIKALVLQNNSPELKIILITDDGIKLLQGNEYKGLGNYKLHQRLREKFGENIGIYSIGPAGEFMMKAATIAANDLEGYPSRHAARGGLGAVMGSKGIKAIVIKPTKESKVKIHDLKKFRETSTPFAKNLAKNKEVFSTFGTPLMMRAMSEYRG
;
A
#
# COMPACT_ATOMS: atom_id res chain seq x y z
N MET A 1 -3.53 -17.05 2.78
CA MET A 1 -3.03 -15.65 2.82
C MET A 1 -3.29 -15.15 4.22
N LYS A 2 -2.52 -14.16 4.66
CA LYS A 2 -2.57 -13.68 6.05
C LYS A 2 -2.74 -12.18 6.17
N ILE A 3 -3.33 -11.76 7.29
CA ILE A 3 -3.25 -10.38 7.78
C ILE A 3 -2.04 -10.34 8.73
N VAL A 4 -1.13 -9.40 8.50
CA VAL A 4 0.01 -9.17 9.38
C VAL A 4 -0.27 -7.95 10.22
N ARG A 5 -0.16 -8.09 11.53
CA ARG A 5 -0.37 -7.02 12.51
C ARG A 5 0.95 -6.67 13.16
N ILE A 6 1.33 -5.41 13.09
CA ILE A 6 2.60 -4.91 13.62
C ILE A 6 2.28 -3.87 14.68
N ASP A 7 2.62 -4.19 15.92
CA ASP A 7 2.74 -3.20 16.96
C ASP A 7 4.07 -2.46 16.78
N VAL A 8 4.00 -1.21 16.33
CA VAL A 8 5.20 -0.43 16.04
C VAL A 8 5.89 0.08 17.29
N ASN A 9 5.24 0.02 18.47
CA ASN A 9 5.84 0.38 19.74
C ASN A 9 6.71 -0.78 20.25
N SER A 10 6.11 -1.96 20.44
CA SER A 10 6.78 -3.14 20.98
C SER A 10 7.58 -3.95 19.94
N ASN A 11 7.44 -3.61 18.66
CA ASN A 11 7.95 -4.38 17.51
C ASN A 11 7.36 -5.81 17.40
N LYS A 12 6.26 -6.10 18.11
CA LYS A 12 5.58 -7.39 18.01
C LYS A 12 4.91 -7.54 16.65
N ILE A 13 5.05 -8.72 16.04
CA ILE A 13 4.49 -9.05 14.75
C ILE A 13 3.61 -10.30 14.91
N ASP A 14 2.31 -10.13 14.72
CA ASP A 14 1.32 -11.20 14.77
C ASP A 14 0.84 -11.54 13.36
N TYR A 15 0.61 -12.83 13.11
CA TYR A 15 0.15 -13.36 11.83
C TYR A 15 -1.23 -14.00 12.01
N GLU A 16 -2.23 -13.45 11.33
CA GLU A 16 -3.60 -13.97 11.31
C GLU A 16 -3.85 -14.65 9.95
N GLU A 17 -3.92 -15.98 9.94
CA GLU A 17 -4.27 -16.72 8.73
C GLU A 17 -5.74 -16.53 8.37
N ILE A 18 -6.02 -16.32 7.08
CA ILE A 18 -7.38 -16.19 6.57
C ILE A 18 -7.87 -17.58 6.16
N THR A 19 -8.67 -18.16 7.05
CA THR A 19 -9.37 -19.43 6.88
C THR A 19 -10.69 -19.25 6.12
N SER A 20 -11.35 -20.37 5.77
CA SER A 20 -12.61 -20.39 5.01
C SER A 20 -13.79 -19.74 5.73
N ASP A 21 -13.75 -19.67 7.06
CA ASP A 21 -14.75 -19.05 7.94
C ASP A 21 -14.39 -17.60 8.32
N SER A 22 -13.21 -17.10 7.89
CA SER A 22 -12.80 -15.73 8.17
C SER A 22 -13.76 -14.72 7.52
N LYS A 23 -14.27 -13.77 8.32
CA LYS A 23 -15.06 -12.62 7.81
C LYS A 23 -14.31 -11.78 6.78
N TYR A 24 -12.97 -11.85 6.76
CA TYR A 24 -12.11 -11.13 5.82
C TYR A 24 -11.82 -11.92 4.53
N LEU A 25 -12.34 -13.15 4.39
CA LEU A 25 -12.02 -14.05 3.27
C LEU A 25 -12.31 -13.42 1.91
N LEU A 26 -13.51 -12.87 1.72
CA LEU A 26 -13.95 -12.33 0.43
C LEU A 26 -13.59 -10.85 0.22
N LEU A 27 -13.09 -10.18 1.27
CA LEU A 27 -12.75 -8.76 1.21
C LEU A 27 -11.37 -8.53 0.63
N GLY A 28 -11.15 -7.40 -0.04
CA GLY A 28 -9.84 -6.94 -0.50
C GLY A 28 -9.85 -5.43 -0.71
N GLY A 29 -8.67 -4.82 -0.84
CA GLY A 29 -8.51 -3.39 -1.05
C GLY A 29 -9.37 -2.57 -0.08
N ARG A 30 -10.18 -1.64 -0.62
CA ARG A 30 -11.08 -0.78 0.16
C ARG A 30 -12.03 -1.54 1.08
N GLY A 31 -12.60 -2.65 0.63
CA GLY A 31 -13.54 -3.44 1.44
C GLY A 31 -12.84 -3.96 2.69
N LEU A 32 -11.63 -4.50 2.53
CA LEU A 32 -10.83 -5.01 3.64
C LEU A 32 -10.35 -3.90 4.57
N THR A 33 -9.83 -2.79 4.04
CA THR A 33 -9.43 -1.67 4.92
C THR A 33 -10.61 -1.13 5.71
N SER A 34 -11.78 -1.00 5.07
CA SER A 34 -12.95 -0.39 5.71
C SER A 34 -13.52 -1.27 6.80
N GLN A 35 -13.56 -2.59 6.57
CA GLN A 35 -14.01 -3.53 7.58
C GLN A 35 -13.08 -3.54 8.80
N ILE A 36 -11.75 -3.57 8.59
CA ILE A 36 -10.79 -3.53 9.71
C ILE A 36 -10.90 -2.22 10.51
N VAL A 37 -11.08 -1.08 9.83
CA VAL A 37 -11.29 0.21 10.53
C VAL A 37 -12.60 0.18 11.33
N HIS A 38 -13.69 -0.30 10.72
CA HIS A 38 -14.99 -0.40 11.40
C HIS A 38 -14.93 -1.29 12.64
N ASP A 39 -14.25 -2.43 12.53
CA ASP A 39 -14.20 -3.44 13.59
C ASP A 39 -13.25 -3.06 14.73
N GLU A 40 -12.18 -2.29 14.43
CA GLU A 40 -11.03 -2.21 15.33
C GLU A 40 -10.55 -0.78 15.66
N VAL A 41 -11.12 0.26 15.05
CA VAL A 41 -10.73 1.66 15.32
C VAL A 41 -11.89 2.40 15.98
N PRO A 42 -11.74 2.88 17.23
CA PRO A 42 -12.79 3.64 17.90
C PRO A 42 -13.14 4.91 17.10
N PRO A 43 -14.44 5.20 16.85
CA PRO A 43 -14.84 6.31 16.01
C PRO A 43 -14.44 7.68 16.59
N ASN A 44 -14.20 7.76 17.91
CA ASN A 44 -13.82 8.99 18.61
C ASN A 44 -12.33 9.09 18.95
N CYS A 45 -11.49 8.10 18.59
CA CYS A 45 -10.06 8.15 18.93
C CYS A 45 -9.33 9.30 18.21
N ASP A 46 -8.20 9.76 18.75
CA ASP A 46 -7.32 10.68 18.04
C ASP A 46 -6.79 10.01 16.74
N PRO A 47 -6.93 10.63 15.54
CA PRO A 47 -6.33 10.12 14.31
C PRO A 47 -4.81 9.90 14.37
N PHE A 48 -4.08 10.59 15.24
CA PHE A 48 -2.65 10.35 15.46
C PHE A 48 -2.36 9.43 16.64
N GLY A 49 -3.36 9.12 17.46
CA GLY A 49 -3.24 8.30 18.66
C GLY A 49 -2.94 6.82 18.38
N PRO A 50 -2.60 6.06 19.44
CA PRO A 50 -2.23 4.65 19.34
C PRO A 50 -3.40 3.73 18.95
N GLU A 51 -4.64 4.14 19.24
CA GLU A 51 -5.85 3.39 18.89
C GLU A 51 -6.17 3.41 17.40
N ASN A 52 -5.75 4.46 16.68
CA ASN A 52 -5.93 4.50 15.23
C ASN A 52 -4.94 3.54 14.54
N LYS A 53 -5.39 2.88 13.48
CA LYS A 53 -4.59 1.91 12.71
C LYS A 53 -4.33 2.43 11.31
N LEU A 54 -3.17 2.11 10.74
CA LEU A 54 -2.93 2.25 9.31
C LEU A 54 -2.94 0.88 8.66
N ILE A 55 -3.84 0.67 7.70
CA ILE A 55 -3.99 -0.59 6.99
C ILE A 55 -3.54 -0.41 5.55
N LEU A 56 -2.62 -1.26 5.07
CA LEU A 56 -2.33 -1.45 3.66
C LEU A 56 -2.91 -2.79 3.21
N ALA A 57 -4.01 -2.78 2.44
CA ALA A 57 -4.69 -3.97 1.97
C ALA A 57 -4.55 -4.14 0.45
N ASN A 58 -4.15 -5.32 0.02
CA ASN A 58 -4.12 -5.70 -1.38
C ASN A 58 -5.53 -5.99 -1.90
N GLY A 59 -5.76 -5.72 -3.19
CA GLY A 59 -6.95 -6.16 -3.89
C GLY A 59 -7.04 -7.69 -3.97
N THR A 60 -8.23 -8.22 -4.22
CA THR A 60 -8.48 -9.67 -4.29
C THR A 60 -7.72 -10.36 -5.42
N LEU A 61 -7.46 -9.66 -6.52
CA LEU A 61 -6.70 -10.18 -7.67
C LEU A 61 -5.22 -9.77 -7.64
N THR A 62 -4.77 -8.97 -6.67
CA THR A 62 -3.39 -8.49 -6.60
C THR A 62 -2.42 -9.66 -6.46
N GLY A 63 -1.31 -9.63 -7.20
CA GLY A 63 -0.32 -10.71 -7.22
C GLY A 63 -0.56 -11.75 -8.31
N SER A 64 -1.76 -11.81 -8.89
CA SER A 64 -2.09 -12.62 -10.07
C SER A 64 -1.63 -11.93 -11.38
N PRO A 65 -1.63 -12.63 -12.53
CA PRO A 65 -1.35 -12.01 -13.82
C PRO A 65 -2.55 -11.24 -14.40
N PHE A 66 -3.61 -10.99 -13.63
CA PHE A 66 -4.76 -10.22 -14.11
C PHE A 66 -4.35 -8.78 -14.46
N PRO A 67 -4.74 -8.23 -15.63
CA PRO A 67 -4.33 -6.88 -16.03
C PRO A 67 -4.73 -5.81 -15.00
N ASN A 68 -3.84 -4.85 -14.75
CA ASN A 68 -4.04 -3.72 -13.82
C ASN A 68 -4.37 -4.09 -12.36
N SER A 69 -4.07 -5.32 -11.93
CA SER A 69 -4.36 -5.80 -10.57
C SER A 69 -3.36 -5.35 -9.50
N ALA A 70 -2.24 -4.71 -9.86
CA ALA A 70 -1.19 -4.27 -8.95
C ALA A 70 -1.59 -3.03 -8.12
N ARG A 71 -2.61 -3.16 -7.27
CA ARG A 71 -3.18 -2.08 -6.45
C ARG A 71 -3.25 -2.46 -4.98
N THR A 72 -3.02 -1.45 -4.14
CA THR A 72 -3.12 -1.49 -2.67
C THR A 72 -3.98 -0.32 -2.22
N SER A 73 -4.89 -0.58 -1.29
CA SER A 73 -5.66 0.45 -0.59
C SER A 73 -5.01 0.73 0.76
N ALA A 74 -4.69 2.00 1.02
CA ALA A 74 -4.34 2.48 2.34
C ALA A 74 -5.62 2.95 3.04
N GLY A 75 -5.86 2.53 4.28
CA GLY A 75 -7.05 2.94 5.04
C GLY A 75 -6.75 3.21 6.51
N SER A 76 -7.50 4.16 7.09
CA SER A 76 -7.39 4.61 8.48
C SER A 76 -8.55 5.55 8.85
N LYS A 77 -8.63 5.98 10.12
CA LYS A 77 -9.30 7.23 10.47
C LYS A 77 -8.45 8.41 10.00
N SER A 78 -9.04 9.32 9.23
CA SER A 78 -8.33 10.44 8.61
C SER A 78 -8.08 11.59 9.59
N PRO A 79 -6.86 12.13 9.68
CA PRO A 79 -6.60 13.37 10.42
C PRO A 79 -7.11 14.62 9.69
N LEU A 80 -7.43 14.51 8.39
CA LEU A 80 -7.96 15.62 7.59
C LEU A 80 -9.47 15.77 7.76
N THR A 81 -10.20 14.65 7.76
CA THR A 81 -11.68 14.67 7.75
C THR A 81 -12.31 14.14 9.04
N ASN A 82 -11.51 13.58 9.96
CA ASN A 82 -11.95 12.88 11.18
C ASN A 82 -12.86 11.66 10.96
N GLY A 83 -13.17 11.31 9.72
CA GLY A 83 -13.93 10.11 9.35
C GLY A 83 -13.04 9.00 8.81
N ILE A 84 -13.67 7.92 8.37
CA ILE A 84 -12.98 6.85 7.64
C ILE A 84 -12.43 7.35 6.31
N LYS A 85 -11.21 6.92 5.96
CA LYS A 85 -10.61 7.23 4.66
C LYS A 85 -9.93 6.02 4.06
N GLU A 86 -10.12 5.87 2.76
CA GLU A 86 -9.31 5.03 1.89
C GLU A 86 -8.64 5.88 0.79
N ALA A 87 -7.39 5.54 0.47
CA ALA A 87 -6.68 6.04 -0.70
C ALA A 87 -5.93 4.91 -1.40
N ASN A 88 -6.09 4.82 -2.71
CA ASN A 88 -5.59 3.71 -3.51
C ASN A 88 -4.29 4.08 -4.23
N VAL A 89 -3.35 3.14 -4.28
CA VAL A 89 -2.04 3.32 -4.93
C VAL A 89 -1.65 2.06 -5.69
N GLY A 90 -1.00 2.24 -6.84
CA GLY A 90 -0.38 1.15 -7.59
C GLY A 90 1.14 1.15 -7.42
N GLY A 91 1.80 0.14 -7.95
CA GLY A 91 3.26 0.07 -7.93
C GLY A 91 3.78 -1.32 -7.59
N ARG A 92 5.11 -1.45 -7.50
CA ARG A 92 5.78 -2.74 -7.24
C ARG A 92 5.38 -3.35 -5.89
N GLY A 93 5.20 -2.50 -4.88
CA GLY A 93 4.85 -2.91 -3.51
C GLY A 93 3.64 -3.82 -3.42
N ALA A 94 2.59 -3.54 -4.20
CA ALA A 94 1.32 -4.29 -4.15
C ALA A 94 1.52 -5.76 -4.54
N MET A 95 2.20 -5.97 -5.68
CA MET A 95 2.48 -7.29 -6.20
C MET A 95 3.41 -8.08 -5.26
N MET A 96 4.46 -7.43 -4.75
CA MET A 96 5.41 -8.10 -3.87
C MET A 96 4.78 -8.49 -2.54
N LEU A 97 4.00 -7.58 -1.92
CA LEU A 97 3.28 -7.86 -0.68
C LEU A 97 2.32 -9.05 -0.84
N ALA A 98 1.54 -9.07 -1.93
CA ALA A 98 0.64 -10.17 -2.22
C ALA A 98 1.38 -11.49 -2.46
N ARG A 99 2.52 -11.46 -3.18
CA ARG A 99 3.34 -12.65 -3.44
C ARG A 99 3.96 -13.24 -2.17
N HIS A 100 4.25 -12.42 -1.16
CA HIS A 100 4.59 -12.87 0.20
C HIS A 100 3.42 -13.51 0.97
N GLY A 101 2.24 -13.62 0.34
CA GLY A 101 1.04 -14.17 0.95
C GLY A 101 0.33 -13.19 1.90
N ILE A 102 0.73 -11.92 1.91
CA ILE A 102 0.19 -10.90 2.81
C ILE A 102 -0.98 -10.19 2.12
N LYS A 103 -2.17 -10.37 2.69
CA LYS A 103 -3.41 -9.76 2.20
C LYS A 103 -3.55 -8.33 2.70
N ALA A 104 -3.22 -8.12 3.97
CA ALA A 104 -3.17 -6.80 4.57
C ALA A 104 -2.03 -6.69 5.59
N LEU A 105 -1.46 -5.49 5.69
CA LEU A 105 -0.54 -5.08 6.73
C LEU A 105 -1.24 -4.04 7.61
N VAL A 106 -1.32 -4.29 8.91
CA VAL A 106 -1.99 -3.40 9.89
C VAL A 106 -0.94 -2.88 10.87
N LEU A 107 -0.75 -1.57 10.90
CA LEU A 107 0.16 -0.91 11.84
C LEU A 107 -0.63 -0.35 13.03
N GLN A 108 -0.18 -0.67 14.24
CA GLN A 108 -0.85 -0.36 15.51
C GLN A 108 0.11 0.32 16.48
N ASN A 109 -0.45 1.08 17.44
CA ASN A 109 0.28 1.89 18.43
C ASN A 109 1.21 2.92 17.80
N ASN A 110 1.90 3.74 18.60
CA ASN A 110 2.84 4.73 18.09
C ASN A 110 4.27 4.36 18.51
N SER A 111 5.21 4.51 17.57
CA SER A 111 6.63 4.36 17.83
C SER A 111 7.24 5.74 18.14
N PRO A 112 8.00 5.90 19.23
CA PRO A 112 8.77 7.12 19.46
C PRO A 112 9.97 7.24 18.52
N GLU A 113 10.40 6.12 17.92
CA GLU A 113 11.52 6.06 16.99
C GLU A 113 11.04 5.97 15.55
N LEU A 114 11.81 6.56 14.63
CA LEU A 114 11.60 6.43 13.19
C LEU A 114 12.15 5.08 12.71
N LYS A 115 11.33 4.26 12.05
CA LYS A 115 11.63 2.88 11.65
C LYS A 115 11.38 2.62 10.16
N ILE A 116 12.02 1.57 9.65
CA ILE A 116 11.76 0.97 8.34
C ILE A 116 11.24 -0.44 8.56
N ILE A 117 10.12 -0.80 7.95
CA ILE A 117 9.66 -2.20 7.92
C ILE A 117 10.30 -2.87 6.71
N LEU A 118 11.03 -3.96 6.92
CA LEU A 118 11.62 -4.79 5.87
C LEU A 118 10.90 -6.13 5.80
N ILE A 119 10.40 -6.49 4.62
CA ILE A 119 9.72 -7.76 4.34
C ILE A 119 10.58 -8.60 3.38
N THR A 120 11.00 -9.78 3.82
CA THR A 120 11.78 -10.76 3.03
C THR A 120 11.17 -12.17 3.17
N ASP A 121 11.74 -13.15 2.49
CA ASP A 121 11.36 -14.57 2.67
C ASP A 121 11.64 -15.08 4.09
N ASP A 122 12.57 -14.45 4.81
CA ASP A 122 12.90 -14.78 6.21
C ASP A 122 11.94 -14.16 7.22
N GLY A 123 10.96 -13.38 6.74
CA GLY A 123 9.94 -12.71 7.55
C GLY A 123 10.05 -11.19 7.55
N ILE A 124 9.48 -10.58 8.59
CA ILE A 124 9.33 -9.13 8.71
C ILE A 124 10.21 -8.62 9.86
N LYS A 125 10.95 -7.54 9.61
CA LYS A 125 11.82 -6.88 10.59
C LYS A 125 11.56 -5.38 10.64
N LEU A 126 11.61 -4.79 11.83
CA LEU A 126 11.60 -3.35 12.02
C LEU A 126 13.04 -2.89 12.25
N LEU A 127 13.55 -2.08 11.33
CA LEU A 127 14.92 -1.54 11.36
C LEU A 127 14.88 -0.08 11.80
N GLN A 128 15.95 0.39 12.45
CA GLN A 128 16.10 1.81 12.75
C GLN A 128 16.14 2.64 11.45
N GLY A 129 15.45 3.78 11.45
CA GLY A 129 15.26 4.64 10.29
C GLY A 129 15.83 6.04 10.43
N ASN A 130 16.54 6.35 11.52
CA ASN A 130 17.03 7.71 11.82
C ASN A 130 17.93 8.28 10.70
N GLU A 131 18.72 7.44 10.01
CA GLU A 131 19.55 7.85 8.86
C GLU A 131 18.74 8.38 7.66
N TYR A 132 17.43 8.13 7.64
CA TYR A 132 16.51 8.54 6.58
C TYR A 132 15.62 9.74 6.97
N LYS A 133 15.74 10.24 8.21
CA LYS A 133 14.93 11.34 8.72
C LYS A 133 15.09 12.58 7.84
N GLY A 134 13.99 13.26 7.55
CA GLY A 134 13.95 14.48 6.74
C GLY A 134 14.20 14.27 5.23
N LEU A 135 14.49 13.05 4.76
CA LEU A 135 14.69 12.82 3.33
C LEU A 135 13.37 12.89 2.55
N GLY A 136 13.38 13.63 1.44
CA GLY A 136 12.34 13.57 0.42
C GLY A 136 12.25 12.19 -0.25
N ASN A 137 11.07 11.83 -0.77
CA ASN A 137 10.81 10.48 -1.29
C ASN A 137 11.80 10.05 -2.40
N TYR A 138 12.20 10.95 -3.31
CA TYR A 138 13.14 10.60 -4.38
C TYR A 138 14.51 10.17 -3.84
N LYS A 139 15.10 10.97 -2.93
CA LYS A 139 16.38 10.63 -2.31
C LYS A 139 16.27 9.40 -1.41
N LEU A 140 15.16 9.25 -0.70
CA LEU A 140 14.86 8.08 0.11
C LEU A 140 14.83 6.80 -0.75
N HIS A 141 14.07 6.79 -1.84
CA HIS A 141 13.97 5.63 -2.73
C HIS A 141 15.32 5.27 -3.36
N GLN A 142 16.12 6.27 -3.76
CA GLN A 142 17.49 6.04 -4.20
C GLN A 142 18.30 5.28 -3.13
N ARG A 143 18.37 5.81 -1.89
CA ARG A 143 19.17 5.19 -0.81
C ARG A 143 18.66 3.82 -0.39
N LEU A 144 17.34 3.59 -0.43
CA LEU A 144 16.76 2.28 -0.12
C LEU A 144 17.10 1.24 -1.19
N ARG A 145 17.13 1.62 -2.47
CA ARG A 145 17.56 0.72 -3.56
C ARG A 145 19.05 0.40 -3.48
N GLU A 146 19.89 1.41 -3.20
CA GLU A 146 21.33 1.21 -2.95
C GLU A 146 21.57 0.20 -1.81
N LYS A 147 20.77 0.26 -0.73
CA LYS A 147 20.92 -0.61 0.45
C LYS A 147 20.30 -1.99 0.31
N PHE A 148 19.08 -2.08 -0.25
CA PHE A 148 18.28 -3.31 -0.23
C PHE A 148 18.16 -4.00 -1.60
N GLY A 149 18.69 -3.36 -2.65
CA GLY A 149 18.69 -3.81 -4.04
C GLY A 149 17.71 -3.02 -4.92
N GLU A 150 17.95 -3.02 -6.22
CA GLU A 150 17.14 -2.29 -7.20
C GLU A 150 15.70 -2.80 -7.33
N ASN A 151 15.50 -4.11 -7.15
CA ASN A 151 14.23 -4.77 -7.40
C ASN A 151 13.37 -4.92 -6.15
N ILE A 152 13.05 -3.81 -5.50
CA ILE A 152 12.22 -3.77 -4.28
C ILE A 152 10.89 -3.03 -4.52
N GLY A 153 9.90 -3.33 -3.68
CA GLY A 153 8.69 -2.54 -3.52
C GLY A 153 8.86 -1.60 -2.34
N ILE A 154 8.44 -0.34 -2.46
CA ILE A 154 8.58 0.66 -1.41
C ILE A 154 7.24 1.36 -1.23
N TYR A 155 6.78 1.46 0.01
CA TYR A 155 5.83 2.49 0.45
C TYR A 155 6.57 3.44 1.37
N SER A 156 6.42 4.75 1.21
CA SER A 156 7.18 5.71 2.02
C SER A 156 6.44 7.01 2.26
N ILE A 157 6.94 7.74 3.26
CA ILE A 157 6.56 9.13 3.52
C ILE A 157 7.76 10.06 3.31
N GLY A 158 7.48 11.28 2.87
CA GLY A 158 8.43 12.39 2.89
C GLY A 158 8.34 13.18 4.20
N PRO A 159 9.00 14.35 4.27
CA PRO A 159 8.98 15.22 5.44
C PRO A 159 7.55 15.61 5.88
N ALA A 160 6.63 15.82 4.94
CA ALA A 160 5.24 16.12 5.26
C ALA A 160 4.57 15.02 6.10
N GLY A 161 4.91 13.75 5.86
CA GLY A 161 4.40 12.65 6.69
C GLY A 161 5.07 12.61 8.06
N GLU A 162 6.40 12.81 8.12
CA GLU A 162 7.15 12.88 9.39
C GLU A 162 6.62 13.99 10.31
N PHE A 163 6.29 15.15 9.74
CA PHE A 163 5.68 16.27 10.47
C PHE A 163 4.16 16.15 10.63
N MET A 164 3.57 15.00 10.31
CA MET A 164 2.14 14.72 10.45
C MET A 164 1.21 15.74 9.76
N MET A 165 1.63 16.32 8.64
CA MET A 165 0.84 17.29 7.87
C MET A 165 -0.42 16.62 7.30
N LYS A 166 -1.60 17.18 7.53
CA LYS A 166 -2.90 16.54 7.19
C LYS A 166 -3.11 16.24 5.69
N ALA A 167 -2.32 16.83 4.80
CA ALA A 167 -2.31 16.55 3.36
C ALA A 167 -1.24 15.53 2.93
N ALA A 168 -0.46 14.98 3.86
CA ALA A 168 0.63 14.05 3.55
C ALA A 168 0.13 12.75 2.91
N THR A 169 0.91 12.28 1.95
CA THR A 169 0.60 11.10 1.12
C THR A 169 1.52 9.94 1.48
N ILE A 170 1.11 8.73 1.08
CA ILE A 170 2.02 7.57 1.06
C ILE A 170 2.45 7.39 -0.39
N ALA A 171 3.74 7.54 -0.66
CA ALA A 171 4.34 7.30 -1.97
C ALA A 171 4.64 5.82 -2.16
N ALA A 172 4.54 5.34 -3.39
CA ALA A 172 4.94 4.01 -3.81
C ALA A 172 5.78 4.08 -5.09
N ASN A 173 6.70 3.14 -5.25
CA ASN A 173 7.54 3.10 -6.44
C ASN A 173 6.83 2.45 -7.64
N ASP A 174 7.05 3.04 -8.82
CA ASP A 174 6.65 2.47 -10.09
C ASP A 174 7.62 1.37 -10.58
N LEU A 175 7.49 0.97 -11.84
CA LEU A 175 8.33 -0.06 -12.44
C LEU A 175 9.77 0.40 -12.68
N GLU A 176 10.06 1.69 -12.69
CA GLU A 176 11.43 2.24 -12.85
C GLU A 176 12.09 2.53 -11.48
N GLY A 177 11.32 2.40 -10.40
CA GLY A 177 11.78 2.61 -9.04
C GLY A 177 11.57 4.04 -8.54
N TYR A 178 10.87 4.89 -9.29
CA TYR A 178 10.58 6.26 -8.88
C TYR A 178 9.33 6.32 -7.98
N PRO A 179 9.31 7.17 -6.95
CA PRO A 179 8.17 7.36 -6.04
C PRO A 179 7.03 8.17 -6.68
N SER A 180 6.60 7.80 -7.89
CA SER A 180 5.64 8.56 -8.71
C SER A 180 4.17 8.20 -8.44
N ARG A 181 3.91 7.17 -7.63
CA ARG A 181 2.55 6.68 -7.31
C ARG A 181 2.19 7.08 -5.89
N HIS A 182 0.97 7.57 -5.65
CA HIS A 182 0.59 8.06 -4.33
C HIS A 182 -0.81 7.60 -3.89
N ALA A 183 -0.90 7.14 -2.64
CA ALA A 183 -2.14 7.18 -1.88
C ALA A 183 -2.31 8.62 -1.36
N ALA A 184 -2.96 9.45 -2.19
CA ALA A 184 -2.73 10.90 -2.17
C ALA A 184 -3.62 11.74 -1.24
N ARG A 185 -4.72 11.20 -0.71
CA ARG A 185 -5.76 12.03 -0.06
C ARG A 185 -6.11 11.56 1.34
N GLY A 186 -6.50 12.52 2.17
CA GLY A 186 -7.02 12.30 3.52
C GLY A 186 -5.96 11.99 4.58
N GLY A 187 -4.71 12.40 4.34
CA GLY A 187 -3.68 12.45 5.39
C GLY A 187 -3.14 11.11 5.85
N LEU A 188 -3.26 10.05 5.06
CA LEU A 188 -2.76 8.72 5.45
C LEU A 188 -1.23 8.67 5.58
N GLY A 189 -0.50 9.55 4.88
CA GLY A 189 0.94 9.72 5.08
C GLY A 189 1.28 10.31 6.46
N ALA A 190 0.41 11.16 7.02
CA ALA A 190 0.58 11.68 8.37
C ALA A 190 0.31 10.61 9.42
N VAL A 191 -0.69 9.74 9.19
CA VAL A 191 -0.92 8.57 10.05
C VAL A 191 0.29 7.64 10.02
N MET A 192 0.87 7.34 8.85
CA MET A 192 2.10 6.54 8.75
C MET A 192 3.26 7.16 9.53
N GLY A 193 3.38 8.49 9.50
CA GLY A 193 4.35 9.24 10.30
C GLY A 193 4.09 9.18 11.80
N SER A 194 2.84 9.23 12.26
CA SER A 194 2.48 9.10 13.69
C SER A 194 2.78 7.70 14.25
N LYS A 195 2.79 6.70 13.37
CA LYS A 195 3.26 5.33 13.68
C LYS A 195 4.79 5.20 13.66
N GLY A 196 5.52 6.29 13.40
CA GLY A 196 6.98 6.29 13.34
C GLY A 196 7.54 5.47 12.18
N ILE A 197 6.78 5.22 11.10
CA ILE A 197 7.27 4.42 9.97
C ILE A 197 7.64 5.32 8.80
N LYS A 198 8.94 5.36 8.45
CA LYS A 198 9.46 6.13 7.32
C LYS A 198 9.19 5.44 5.99
N ALA A 199 9.37 4.12 5.96
CA ALA A 199 9.10 3.31 4.78
C ALA A 199 8.80 1.84 5.13
N ILE A 200 8.11 1.18 4.21
CA ILE A 200 7.95 -0.26 4.14
C ILE A 200 8.66 -0.73 2.87
N VAL A 201 9.71 -1.51 3.03
CA VAL A 201 10.53 -2.08 1.95
C VAL A 201 10.20 -3.55 1.82
N ILE A 202 9.91 -3.98 0.60
CA ILE A 202 9.48 -5.35 0.30
C ILE A 202 10.44 -5.91 -0.73
N LYS A 203 11.20 -6.94 -0.35
CA LYS A 203 12.07 -7.68 -1.28
C LYS A 203 11.23 -8.66 -2.11
N PRO A 204 11.68 -9.01 -3.32
CA PRO A 204 10.98 -10.02 -4.12
C PRO A 204 11.08 -11.36 -3.41
N THR A 205 9.99 -12.12 -3.41
CA THR A 205 9.98 -13.49 -2.87
C THR A 205 10.51 -14.48 -3.91
N LYS A 206 11.20 -15.52 -3.46
CA LYS A 206 11.61 -16.65 -4.31
C LYS A 206 10.42 -17.48 -4.80
N GLU A 207 9.37 -17.58 -3.99
CA GLU A 207 8.20 -18.42 -4.28
C GLU A 207 6.90 -17.68 -3.98
N SER A 208 6.07 -17.46 -4.99
CA SER A 208 4.79 -16.79 -4.79
C SER A 208 3.81 -17.65 -3.99
N LYS A 209 3.25 -17.07 -2.92
CA LYS A 209 2.16 -17.68 -2.13
C LYS A 209 0.76 -17.38 -2.67
N VAL A 210 0.64 -16.68 -3.81
CA VAL A 210 -0.64 -16.41 -4.46
C VAL A 210 -1.08 -17.67 -5.21
N LYS A 211 -2.23 -18.22 -4.83
CA LYS A 211 -2.81 -19.41 -5.46
C LYS A 211 -4.03 -19.02 -6.30
N ILE A 212 -4.05 -19.47 -7.54
CA ILE A 212 -5.22 -19.35 -8.43
C ILE A 212 -5.93 -20.70 -8.38
N HIS A 213 -7.16 -20.73 -7.85
CA HIS A 213 -7.91 -21.97 -7.64
C HIS A 213 -8.16 -22.74 -8.93
N ASP A 214 -8.65 -22.05 -9.98
CA ASP A 214 -8.87 -22.62 -11.31
C ASP A 214 -8.12 -21.80 -12.35
N LEU A 215 -6.91 -22.26 -12.70
CA LEU A 215 -6.04 -21.57 -13.65
C LEU A 215 -6.62 -21.57 -15.08
N LYS A 216 -7.38 -22.60 -15.45
CA LYS A 216 -7.99 -22.71 -16.79
C LYS A 216 -9.08 -21.65 -16.94
N LYS A 217 -10.05 -21.64 -16.02
CA LYS A 217 -11.15 -20.67 -15.99
C LYS A 217 -10.64 -19.25 -15.83
N PHE A 218 -9.61 -19.04 -15.01
CA PHE A 218 -8.95 -17.76 -14.87
C PHE A 218 -8.41 -17.26 -16.22
N ARG A 219 -7.66 -18.11 -16.96
CA ARG A 219 -7.09 -17.75 -18.27
C ARG A 219 -8.15 -17.53 -19.35
N GLU A 220 -9.21 -18.33 -19.36
CA GLU A 220 -10.36 -18.17 -20.26
C GLU A 220 -11.01 -16.79 -20.09
N THR A 221 -11.02 -16.25 -18.86
CA THR A 221 -11.58 -14.92 -18.56
C THR A 221 -10.57 -13.79 -18.77
N SER A 222 -9.35 -13.96 -18.26
CA SER A 222 -8.35 -12.89 -18.22
C SER A 222 -7.74 -12.59 -19.59
N THR A 223 -7.60 -13.60 -20.45
CA THR A 223 -6.92 -13.46 -21.75
C THR A 223 -7.72 -12.61 -22.74
N PRO A 224 -9.03 -12.85 -22.95
CA PRO A 224 -9.84 -11.98 -23.82
C PRO A 224 -9.89 -10.54 -23.31
N PHE A 225 -10.02 -10.35 -21.99
CA PHE A 225 -9.98 -9.02 -21.37
C PHE A 225 -8.65 -8.31 -21.62
N ALA A 226 -7.52 -9.00 -21.41
CA ALA A 226 -6.19 -8.44 -21.68
C ALA A 226 -6.01 -8.04 -23.15
N LYS A 227 -6.47 -8.87 -24.09
CA LYS A 227 -6.41 -8.57 -25.53
C LYS A 227 -7.28 -7.36 -25.89
N ASN A 228 -8.48 -7.27 -25.34
CA ASN A 228 -9.37 -6.13 -25.55
C ASN A 228 -8.76 -4.83 -24.98
N LEU A 229 -8.25 -4.89 -23.75
CA LEU A 229 -7.59 -3.76 -23.11
C LEU A 229 -6.37 -3.28 -23.91
N ALA A 230 -5.56 -4.20 -24.44
CA ALA A 230 -4.39 -3.85 -25.25
C ALA A 230 -4.77 -3.07 -26.53
N LYS A 231 -5.91 -3.37 -27.13
CA LYS A 231 -6.43 -2.65 -28.30
C LYS A 231 -7.00 -1.28 -27.95
N ASN A 232 -7.73 -1.18 -26.84
CA ASN A 232 -8.49 0.03 -26.50
C ASN A 232 -7.73 1.07 -25.66
N LYS A 233 -6.54 0.72 -25.15
CA LYS A 233 -5.76 1.60 -24.24
C LYS A 233 -4.85 2.61 -24.96
N GLU A 234 -4.84 2.66 -26.29
CA GLU A 234 -3.85 3.41 -27.06
C GLU A 234 -3.78 4.89 -26.65
N VAL A 235 -4.93 5.56 -26.62
CA VAL A 235 -5.01 6.99 -26.26
C VAL A 235 -4.49 7.24 -24.83
N PHE A 236 -4.84 6.38 -23.87
CA PHE A 236 -4.33 6.48 -22.50
C PHE A 236 -2.85 6.11 -22.38
N SER A 237 -2.32 5.30 -23.29
CA SER A 237 -0.90 4.92 -23.30
C SER A 237 -0.03 6.05 -23.86
N THR A 238 -0.54 6.78 -24.85
CA THR A 238 0.16 7.92 -25.46
C THR A 238 0.10 9.17 -24.60
N PHE A 239 -1.08 9.50 -24.08
CA PHE A 239 -1.31 10.80 -23.42
C PHE A 239 -1.48 10.71 -21.90
N GLY A 240 -1.65 9.50 -21.34
CA GLY A 240 -1.96 9.32 -19.93
C GLY A 240 -3.29 9.97 -19.52
N THR A 241 -3.44 10.23 -18.22
CA THR A 241 -4.58 11.00 -17.69
C THR A 241 -4.61 12.48 -18.13
N PRO A 242 -3.49 13.16 -18.47
CA PRO A 242 -3.52 14.51 -19.02
C PRO A 242 -4.37 14.70 -20.28
N LEU A 243 -4.72 13.64 -21.02
CA LEU A 243 -5.71 13.69 -22.11
C LEU A 243 -6.99 14.43 -21.69
N MET A 244 -7.43 14.24 -20.44
CA MET A 244 -8.65 14.84 -19.91
C MET A 244 -8.57 16.37 -19.81
N MET A 245 -7.37 16.95 -19.80
CA MET A 245 -7.20 18.41 -19.80
C MET A 245 -7.85 19.05 -21.03
N ARG A 246 -7.68 18.44 -22.21
CA ARG A 246 -8.26 18.95 -23.45
C ARG A 246 -9.79 19.00 -23.37
N ALA A 247 -10.40 17.91 -22.92
CA ALA A 247 -11.85 17.83 -22.75
C ALA A 247 -12.33 18.88 -21.73
N MET A 248 -11.64 19.05 -20.60
CA MET A 248 -12.04 20.04 -19.58
C MET A 248 -11.89 21.49 -20.06
N SER A 249 -10.80 21.82 -20.77
CA SER A 249 -10.59 23.15 -21.34
C SER A 249 -11.67 23.55 -22.34
N GLU A 250 -12.19 22.60 -23.13
CA GLU A 250 -13.29 22.85 -24.08
C GLU A 250 -14.59 23.27 -23.38
N TYR A 251 -14.83 22.78 -22.16
CA TYR A 251 -15.94 23.22 -21.31
C TYR A 251 -15.66 24.49 -20.51
N ARG A 252 -14.50 25.15 -20.72
CA ARG A 252 -14.05 26.33 -19.97
C ARG A 252 -13.98 26.11 -18.45
N GLY A 253 -13.74 24.87 -18.02
CA GLY A 253 -13.49 24.50 -16.63
C GLY A 253 -12.09 24.89 -16.19
#